data_AF-A0A849SD68-F1
#
_entry.id   AF-A0A849SD68-F1
#
_cell.length_a   1.000
_cell.length_b   1.000
_cell.length_c   1.000
_cell.angle_alpha   90.00
_cell.angle_beta   90.00
_cell.angle_gamma   90.00
#
_symmetry.space_group_name_H-M   'P 1'
#
loop_
_entity.id
_entity.type
_entity.pdbx_description
1 polymer ?
#
loop_
_entity_poly.entity_id
_entity_poly.type
_entity_poly.pdbx_seq_one_letter_code
_entity_poly.pdbx_strand_id
1 'polypeptide(L)' 'MVRGGSWNNKPNNLRSANRNRNNPNQRNNNLGFRLAHYPCLVSEQFNLRIKLA' A
#
# COMPACT_ATOMS: atom_id res chain seq x y z
N MET A 1 9.69 0.53 3.51
CA MET A 1 9.76 -0.54 2.47
C MET A 1 8.94 -0.10 1.28
N VAL A 2 9.51 -0.12 0.08
CA VAL A 2 8.85 0.36 -1.16
C VAL A 2 8.51 -0.82 -2.07
N ARG A 3 7.41 -0.70 -2.83
CA ARG A 3 6.81 -1.76 -3.68
C ARG A 3 6.46 -1.25 -5.05
N GLY A 4 6.32 -2.17 -6.01
CA GLY A 4 5.88 -1.87 -7.38
C GLY A 4 7.02 -1.56 -8.36
N GLY A 5 8.22 -1.25 -7.87
CA GLY A 5 9.35 -0.86 -8.72
C GLY A 5 9.19 0.55 -9.28
N SER A 6 10.19 0.99 -10.04
CA SER A 6 10.20 2.24 -10.78
C SER A 6 10.74 1.97 -12.20
N TRP A 7 10.68 2.96 -13.08
CA TRP A 7 11.10 2.86 -14.48
C TRP A 7 12.54 2.34 -14.66
N ASN A 8 13.41 2.52 -13.66
CA ASN A 8 14.81 2.08 -13.67
C ASN A 8 15.06 0.72 -12.95
N ASN A 9 14.02 -0.09 -12.71
CA ASN A 9 14.19 -1.39 -12.05
C ASN A 9 14.32 -2.55 -13.03
N LYS A 10 15.32 -3.42 -12.83
CA LYS A 10 15.45 -4.70 -13.55
C LYS A 10 14.17 -5.57 -13.36
N PRO A 11 13.75 -6.37 -14.36
CA PRO A 11 12.50 -7.15 -14.30
C PRO A 11 12.32 -8.01 -13.04
N ASN A 12 13.41 -8.62 -12.55
CA ASN A 12 13.39 -9.44 -11.34
C ASN A 12 12.93 -8.68 -10.09
N ASN A 13 13.10 -7.35 -10.08
CA ASN A 13 12.73 -6.45 -8.98
C ASN A 13 11.31 -5.89 -9.09
N LEU A 14 10.59 -6.13 -10.19
CA LEU A 14 9.20 -5.70 -10.40
C LEU A 14 8.16 -6.67 -9.82
N ARG A 15 8.59 -7.82 -9.29
CA ARG A 15 7.68 -8.82 -8.71
C ARG A 15 6.94 -8.24 -7.50
N SER A 16 5.65 -8.55 -7.34
CA SER A 16 4.82 -8.13 -6.20
C SER A 16 5.40 -8.56 -4.85
N ALA A 17 6.07 -9.72 -4.83
CA ALA A 17 6.77 -10.27 -3.68
C ALA A 17 8.04 -9.49 -3.31
N ASN A 18 8.58 -8.65 -4.19
CA ASN A 18 9.82 -7.93 -3.92
C ASN A 18 9.61 -6.85 -2.84
N ARG A 19 10.46 -6.89 -1.81
CA ARG A 19 10.39 -6.07 -0.60
C ARG A 19 11.60 -5.15 -0.56
N ASN A 20 11.57 -4.00 -1.23
CA ASN A 20 12.77 -3.15 -1.31
C ASN A 20 13.07 -2.48 0.04
N ARG A 21 14.22 -2.82 0.65
CA ARG A 21 14.68 -2.39 1.98
C ARG A 21 15.66 -1.21 1.90
N ASN A 22 15.33 -0.19 1.10
CA ASN A 22 16.09 1.06 1.10
C ASN A 22 16.07 1.68 2.51
N ASN A 23 17.19 2.29 2.92
CA ASN A 23 17.29 2.97 4.20
C ASN A 23 16.27 4.14 4.25
N PRO A 24 15.64 4.42 5.39
CA PRO A 24 14.59 5.43 5.51
C PRO A 24 15.01 6.85 5.12
N ASN A 25 16.32 7.14 5.18
CA ASN A 25 16.92 8.42 4.81
C ASN A 25 17.23 8.56 3.31
N GLN A 26 17.09 7.51 2.51
CA GLN A 26 17.38 7.55 1.07
C GLN A 26 16.23 8.22 0.31
N ARG A 27 16.36 9.53 0.09
CA ARG A 27 15.50 10.34 -0.80
C ARG A 27 15.89 10.11 -2.28
N ASN A 28 15.71 8.89 -2.77
CA ASN A 28 15.93 8.58 -4.18
C ASN A 28 14.71 9.04 -5.02
N ASN A 29 14.95 9.73 -6.14
CA ASN A 29 13.92 10.27 -7.03
C ASN A 29 13.00 9.20 -7.64
N ASN A 30 13.34 7.92 -7.49
CA ASN A 30 12.56 6.79 -7.97
C ASN A 30 11.57 6.23 -6.91
N LEU A 31 11.40 6.91 -5.78
CA LEU A 31 10.47 6.51 -4.72
C LEU A 31 9.24 7.44 -4.71
N GLY A 32 8.05 6.85 -4.58
CA GLY A 32 6.79 7.55 -4.43
C GLY A 32 5.89 6.88 -3.39
N PHE A 33 4.73 7.49 -3.10
CA PHE A 33 3.72 6.94 -2.21
C PHE A 33 2.37 6.83 -2.92
N ARG A 34 1.55 5.86 -2.48
CA ARG A 34 0.16 5.72 -2.89
C ARG A 34 -0.70 5.82 -1.65
N LEU A 35 -1.71 6.69 -1.67
CA LEU A 35 -2.67 6.79 -0.59
C LEU A 35 -3.53 5.52 -0.53
N ALA A 36 -3.75 5.04 0.68
CA ALA A 36 -4.73 4.01 0.97
C ALA A 36 -5.80 4.63 1.87
N HIS A 37 -7.05 4.29 1.60
CA HIS A 37 -8.18 4.69 2.40
C HIS A 37 -8.81 3.45 3.02
N TYR A 38 -9.46 3.61 4.17
CA TYR A 38 -10.24 2.52 4.75
C TYR A 38 -11.36 2.12 3.77
N PRO A 39 -11.67 0.81 3.62
CA PRO A 39 -12.84 0.42 2.87
C PRO A 39 -14.06 1.07 3.51
N CYS A 40 -14.94 1.65 2.69
CA CYS A 40 -16.24 2.11 3.16
C CYS A 40 -17.05 0.86 3.53
N LEU A 41 -17.02 0.45 4.80
CA LEU A 41 -17.77 -0.72 5.30
C LEU A 41 -19.27 -0.43 5.53
N VAL A 42 -19.81 0.65 4.97
CA VAL A 42 -21.16 1.12 5.35
C VAL A 42 -22.18 0.85 4.26
N SER A 43 -22.66 -0.40 4.31
CA SER A 43 -24.09 -0.74 4.23
C SER A 43 -24.41 -1.88 5.23
N GLU A 44 -23.46 -2.78 5.48
CA GLU A 44 -23.62 -3.90 6.43
C GLU A 44 -23.33 -3.54 7.90
N GLN A 45 -22.34 -2.68 8.18
CA GLN A 45 -21.94 -2.39 9.57
C GLN A 45 -22.98 -1.56 10.36
N PHE A 46 -23.80 -0.77 9.67
CA PHE A 46 -24.80 0.10 10.30
C PHE A 46 -25.98 -0.69 10.86
N ASN A 47 -26.40 -1.77 10.17
CA ASN A 47 -27.49 -2.64 10.61
C ASN A 47 -27.10 -3.53 11.81
N LEU A 48 -25.82 -3.90 11.93
CA LEU A 48 -25.33 -4.71 13.05
C LEU A 48 -25.29 -3.93 14.38
N ARG A 49 -25.18 -2.60 14.34
CA ARG A 49 -25.18 -1.76 15.55
C ARG A 49 -26.57 -1.50 16.14
N ILE A 50 -27.65 -1.60 15.35
CA ILE A 50 -29.01 -1.32 15.81
C ILE A 50 -29.68 -2.55 16.46
N LYS A 51 -29.26 -3.77 16.10
CA LYS A 51 -29.87 -5.03 16.60
C LYS A 51 -29.34 -5.50 17.97
N LEU A 52 -28.36 -4.82 18.54
CA LEU A 52 -27.70 -5.18 19.81
C LEU A 52 -28.05 -4.23 20.96
N ALA A 53 -29.08 -3.38 20.79
CA ALA A 53 -29.58 -2.44 21.80
C ALA A 53 -31.00 -2.84 22.25
#